data_AF-A0A6N6Q250-F1
#
_entry.id   AF-A0A6N6Q250-F1
#
_cell.length_a   1.000
_cell.length_b   1.000
_cell.length_c   1.000
_cell.angle_alpha   90.00
_cell.angle_beta   90.00
_cell.angle_gamma   90.00
#
_symmetry.space_group_name_H-M   'P 1'
#
loop_
_entity.id
_entity.type
_entity.pdbx_description
1 polymer ?
#
loop_
_entity_poly.entity_id
_entity_poly.type
_entity_poly.pdbx_seq_one_letter_code
_entity_poly.pdbx_strand_id
1 'polypeptide(L)'
;MSPCVVRAPRSLCWSCAQRDSGAPASAARGNAVRGAFSSPEGFTLIELLVVIAIIAILAGMLLPALGKAKTKAQGIQCMSNQKQLTLAWTMYADDHSDNLVWNELSSDGAGWVRGVLDYNPGNSHNTNLANLRDPNYAKLAPYTQSVGIYKCPGDRSYVTSAGKRWPRVRSLSLSQAMNSRDDWLSFVTKAKYMVFRKTADIVGMGTSQAYVFIDEHPDSLNFGDFAVSMNDGAAPAAIYIIDYPASNHNGAGGLSFADGHAEVHKWVDSRTVKPITFKSMPLVVPSGGNRDMMYMSDHASVRMK
;
A
#
# COMPACT_ATOMS: atom_id res chain seq x y z
N MET A 1 -57.72 2.96 -7.53
CA MET A 1 -57.32 3.84 -8.64
C MET A 1 -55.89 3.51 -9.01
N SER A 2 -55.72 3.01 -10.22
CA SER A 2 -54.52 2.38 -10.78
C SER A 2 -53.38 3.38 -11.09
N PRO A 3 -52.15 2.89 -11.30
CA PRO A 3 -50.92 3.70 -11.32
C PRO A 3 -50.62 4.32 -12.69
N CYS A 4 -49.96 5.48 -12.68
CA CYS A 4 -49.51 6.16 -13.88
C CYS A 4 -48.12 5.63 -14.29
N VAL A 5 -48.10 4.85 -15.37
CA VAL A 5 -46.91 4.31 -16.03
C VAL A 5 -46.41 5.32 -17.05
N VAL A 6 -45.16 5.79 -16.90
CA VAL A 6 -44.48 6.63 -17.89
C VAL A 6 -43.95 5.74 -19.01
N ARG A 7 -44.52 5.90 -20.21
CA ARG A 7 -44.14 5.21 -21.45
C ARG A 7 -42.89 5.82 -22.07
N ALA A 8 -41.97 4.96 -22.50
CA ALA A 8 -40.94 5.28 -23.49
C ALA A 8 -41.51 5.22 -24.92
N PRO A 9 -41.07 6.07 -25.86
CA PRO A 9 -41.43 5.94 -27.27
C PRO A 9 -40.49 4.99 -28.04
N ARG A 10 -41.11 4.34 -29.01
CA ARG A 10 -40.61 3.26 -29.86
C ARG A 10 -39.80 3.78 -31.07
N SER A 11 -38.92 2.89 -31.53
CA SER A 11 -38.63 2.53 -32.94
C SER A 11 -38.18 3.60 -33.93
N LEU A 12 -36.94 3.46 -34.42
CA LEU A 12 -36.62 3.71 -35.83
C LEU A 12 -35.84 2.51 -36.38
N CYS A 13 -36.54 1.78 -37.24
CA CYS A 13 -36.07 0.68 -38.07
C CYS A 13 -35.43 1.29 -39.32
N TRP A 14 -34.24 0.83 -39.72
CA TRP A 14 -33.63 1.21 -41.01
C TRP A 14 -33.48 -0.06 -41.84
N SER A 15 -34.36 -0.21 -42.83
CA SER A 15 -34.21 -1.18 -43.91
C SER A 15 -34.78 -0.60 -45.21
N CYS A 16 -34.06 -0.91 -46.29
CA CYS A 16 -34.41 -0.80 -47.71
C CYS A 16 -34.63 0.58 -48.35
N ALA A 17 -33.76 0.92 -49.31
CA ALA A 17 -34.19 1.10 -50.71
C ALA A 17 -33.00 0.89 -51.67
N GLN A 18 -33.21 0.00 -52.63
CA GLN A 18 -32.33 -0.26 -53.78
C GLN A 18 -32.72 0.63 -54.98
N ARG A 19 -31.72 0.82 -55.86
CA ARG A 19 -31.78 1.08 -57.32
C ARG A 19 -32.25 2.45 -57.79
N ASP A 20 -31.39 3.11 -58.56
CA ASP A 20 -31.70 3.29 -59.98
C ASP A 20 -30.46 3.42 -60.86
N SER A 21 -30.64 2.89 -62.07
CA SER A 21 -29.71 2.67 -63.18
C SER A 21 -29.73 3.83 -64.19
N GLY A 22 -28.60 4.14 -64.83
CA GLY A 22 -28.56 4.98 -66.03
C GLY A 22 -27.13 5.37 -66.44
N ALA A 23 -26.66 4.83 -67.56
CA ALA A 23 -25.30 4.96 -68.11
C ALA A 23 -25.08 6.26 -68.94
N PRO A 24 -24.04 6.36 -69.79
CA PRO A 24 -22.74 6.98 -69.50
C PRO A 24 -22.52 8.29 -70.28
N ALA A 25 -21.71 9.21 -69.77
CA ALA A 25 -21.29 10.36 -70.57
C ALA A 25 -19.85 10.81 -70.30
N SER A 26 -19.10 10.87 -71.42
CA SER A 26 -17.98 11.77 -71.68
C SER A 26 -16.67 11.52 -70.93
N ALA A 27 -15.79 10.77 -71.60
CA ALA A 27 -14.36 10.77 -71.36
C ALA A 27 -13.76 12.16 -71.67
N ALA A 28 -13.64 13.01 -70.65
CA ALA A 28 -12.76 14.17 -70.70
C ALA A 28 -11.33 13.70 -70.41
N ARG A 29 -10.46 13.76 -71.43
CA ARG A 29 -9.02 13.53 -71.30
C ARG A 29 -8.40 14.67 -70.49
N GLY A 30 -8.31 14.50 -69.17
CA GLY A 30 -7.49 15.33 -68.31
C GLY A 30 -6.02 15.01 -68.55
N ASN A 31 -5.24 15.99 -68.99
CA ASN A 31 -3.78 15.91 -69.03
C ASN A 31 -3.25 15.65 -67.62
N ALA A 32 -2.76 14.43 -67.38
CA ALA A 32 -2.04 14.09 -66.17
C ALA A 32 -0.70 14.85 -66.16
N VAL A 33 -0.66 15.97 -65.43
CA VAL A 33 0.58 16.59 -65.03
C VAL A 33 1.31 15.58 -64.14
N ARG A 34 2.30 14.88 -64.72
CA ARG A 34 3.24 14.05 -63.97
C ARG A 34 4.10 14.98 -63.13
N GLY A 35 3.60 15.37 -61.95
CA GLY A 35 4.46 15.83 -60.88
C GLY A 35 5.45 14.71 -60.58
N ALA A 36 6.73 14.96 -60.84
CA ALA A 36 7.80 14.08 -60.42
C ALA A 36 7.77 14.05 -58.89
N PHE A 37 7.11 13.05 -58.31
CA PHE A 37 7.34 12.71 -56.91
C PHE A 37 8.78 12.23 -56.83
N SER A 38 9.66 13.07 -56.29
CA SER A 38 10.97 12.65 -55.84
C SER A 38 10.78 11.41 -54.97
N SER A 39 11.31 10.28 -55.42
CA SER A 39 11.32 9.05 -54.64
C SER A 39 11.89 9.38 -53.26
N PRO A 40 11.18 9.09 -52.15
CA PRO A 40 11.76 9.28 -50.84
C PRO A 40 13.04 8.44 -50.79
N GLU A 41 14.15 9.08 -50.44
CA GLU A 41 15.41 8.38 -50.21
C GLU A 41 15.16 7.31 -49.14
N GLY A 42 15.43 6.05 -49.49
CA GLY A 42 15.19 4.92 -48.60
C GLY A 42 16.17 4.95 -47.43
N PHE A 43 15.66 4.80 -46.22
CA PHE A 43 16.48 4.68 -45.01
C PHE A 43 17.46 3.52 -45.17
N THR A 44 18.76 3.79 -45.00
CA THR A 44 19.77 2.73 -45.03
C THR A 44 19.73 1.92 -43.74
N LEU A 45 20.15 0.65 -43.81
CA LEU A 45 20.26 -0.20 -42.63
C LEU A 45 21.19 0.43 -41.56
N ILE A 46 22.25 1.11 -41.99
CA ILE A 46 23.23 1.75 -41.10
C ILE A 46 22.59 2.91 -40.33
N GLU A 47 21.82 3.76 -40.99
CA GLU A 47 21.13 4.88 -40.33
C GLU A 47 20.14 4.39 -39.27
N LEU A 48 19.38 3.33 -39.57
CA LEU A 48 18.47 2.72 -38.59
C LEU A 48 19.23 2.14 -37.39
N LEU A 49 20.35 1.47 -37.64
CA LEU A 49 21.18 0.87 -36.59
C LEU A 49 21.81 1.91 -35.66
N VAL A 50 22.28 3.04 -36.20
CA VAL A 50 22.84 4.13 -35.38
C VAL A 50 21.76 4.77 -34.50
N VAL A 51 20.56 4.97 -35.04
CA VAL A 51 19.44 5.56 -34.28
C VAL A 51 19.02 4.66 -33.12
N ILE A 52 18.83 3.36 -33.35
CA ILE A 52 18.49 2.44 -32.26
C ILE A 52 19.63 2.34 -31.22
N ALA A 53 20.89 2.44 -31.65
CA ALA A 53 22.03 2.44 -30.74
C ALA A 53 22.04 3.67 -29.83
N ILE A 54 21.76 4.87 -30.36
CA ILE A 54 21.66 6.10 -29.57
C ILE A 54 20.47 6.01 -28.60
N ILE A 55 19.30 5.53 -29.05
CA ILE A 55 18.12 5.34 -28.18
C ILE A 55 18.44 4.34 -27.06
N ALA A 56 19.14 3.24 -27.37
CA ALA A 56 19.53 2.25 -26.37
C ALA A 56 20.47 2.82 -25.29
N ILE A 57 21.45 3.65 -25.68
CA ILE A 57 22.36 4.32 -24.73
C ILE A 57 21.58 5.29 -23.83
N LEU A 58 20.74 6.14 -24.43
CA LEU A 58 19.93 7.12 -23.69
C LEU A 58 18.95 6.43 -22.73
N ALA A 59 18.26 5.38 -23.20
CA ALA A 59 17.37 4.58 -22.37
C ALA A 59 18.13 3.89 -21.23
N GLY A 60 19.33 3.35 -21.51
CA GLY A 60 20.19 2.71 -20.51
C GLY A 60 20.55 3.62 -19.33
N MET A 61 20.75 4.92 -19.59
CA MET A 61 21.01 5.91 -18.53
C MET A 61 19.74 6.38 -17.79
N LEU A 62 18.58 6.36 -18.46
CA LEU A 62 17.30 6.82 -17.88
C LEU A 62 16.61 5.77 -17.00
N LEU A 63 16.75 4.48 -17.30
CA LEU A 63 16.07 3.41 -16.55
C LEU A 63 16.40 3.38 -15.04
N PRO A 64 17.68 3.51 -14.60
CA PRO A 64 17.99 3.57 -13.17
C PRO A 64 17.42 4.80 -12.47
N ALA A 65 17.42 5.95 -13.16
CA ALA A 65 16.85 7.20 -12.64
C ALA A 65 15.33 7.11 -12.48
N LEU A 66 14.63 6.56 -13.48
CA LEU A 66 13.19 6.35 -13.45
C LEU A 66 12.78 5.36 -12.35
N GLY A 67 13.57 4.29 -12.16
CA GLY A 67 13.36 3.34 -11.07
C GLY A 67 13.39 4.01 -9.69
N LYS A 68 14.43 4.82 -9.43
CA LYS A 68 14.56 5.60 -8.18
C LYS A 68 13.43 6.62 -8.02
N ALA A 69 13.08 7.33 -9.09
CA ALA A 69 11.99 8.32 -9.09
C ALA A 69 10.64 7.67 -8.75
N LYS A 70 10.34 6.50 -9.35
CA LYS A 70 9.13 5.73 -9.07
C LYS A 70 9.06 5.30 -7.60
N THR A 71 10.14 4.74 -7.06
CA THR A 71 10.18 4.32 -5.65
C THR A 71 9.99 5.50 -4.70
N LYS A 72 10.57 6.67 -5.01
CA LYS A 72 10.37 7.90 -4.24
C LYS A 72 8.92 8.40 -4.31
N ALA A 73 8.30 8.38 -5.50
CA ALA A 73 6.90 8.74 -5.66
C ALA A 73 5.96 7.80 -4.87
N GLN A 74 6.25 6.48 -4.88
CA GLN A 74 5.54 5.51 -4.04
C GLN A 74 5.71 5.81 -2.55
N GLY A 75 6.90 6.22 -2.10
CA GLY A 75 7.12 6.63 -0.70
C GLY A 75 6.30 7.86 -0.32
N ILE A 76 6.22 8.87 -1.19
CA ILE A 76 5.39 10.06 -0.97
C ILE A 76 3.90 9.68 -0.86
N GLN A 77 3.43 8.82 -1.75
CA GLN A 77 2.06 8.33 -1.70
C GLN A 77 1.82 7.47 -0.44
N CYS A 78 2.79 6.68 0.01
CA CYS A 78 2.68 5.93 1.26
C CYS A 78 2.50 6.85 2.47
N MET A 79 3.33 7.89 2.60
CA MET A 79 3.16 8.89 3.67
C MET A 79 1.79 9.56 3.61
N SER A 80 1.30 9.92 2.42
CA SER A 80 -0.04 10.50 2.26
C SER A 80 -1.14 9.53 2.72
N ASN A 81 -1.03 8.25 2.38
CA ASN A 81 -1.97 7.22 2.82
C ASN A 81 -1.97 7.07 4.35
N GLN A 82 -0.79 7.00 4.96
CA GLN A 82 -0.66 6.86 6.41
C GLN A 82 -1.17 8.11 7.16
N LYS A 83 -0.96 9.33 6.64
CA LYS A 83 -1.57 10.54 7.19
C LYS A 83 -3.10 10.48 7.18
N GLN A 84 -3.69 10.03 6.06
CA GLN A 84 -5.15 9.88 5.96
C GLN A 84 -5.68 8.82 6.94
N LEU A 85 -4.96 7.72 7.11
CA LEU A 85 -5.35 6.67 8.05
C LEU A 85 -5.18 7.10 9.52
N THR A 86 -4.12 7.86 9.83
CA THR A 86 -3.89 8.45 11.17
C THR A 86 -4.91 9.52 11.50
N LEU A 87 -5.32 10.32 10.52
CA LEU A 87 -6.44 11.24 10.67
C LEU A 87 -7.73 10.48 11.01
N ALA A 88 -8.04 9.40 10.29
CA ALA A 88 -9.19 8.55 10.59
C ALA A 88 -9.13 7.93 11.99
N TRP A 89 -7.95 7.51 12.42
CA TRP A 89 -7.70 7.00 13.78
C TRP A 89 -7.91 8.09 14.85
N THR A 90 -7.52 9.33 14.58
CA THR A 90 -7.74 10.47 15.48
C THR A 90 -9.22 10.82 15.57
N MET A 91 -9.91 10.94 14.43
CA MET A 91 -11.35 11.20 14.37
C MET A 91 -12.17 10.12 15.10
N TYR A 92 -11.74 8.85 15.01
CA TYR A 92 -12.35 7.78 15.78
C TYR A 92 -12.24 8.06 17.28
N ALA A 93 -11.06 8.43 17.79
CA ALA A 93 -10.87 8.69 19.21
C ALA A 93 -11.73 9.86 19.71
N ASP A 94 -11.82 10.94 18.91
CA ASP A 94 -12.65 12.11 19.21
C ASP A 94 -14.13 11.71 19.39
N ASP A 95 -14.66 10.85 18.51
CA ASP A 95 -16.04 10.35 18.58
C ASP A 95 -16.27 9.31 19.70
N HIS A 96 -15.20 8.74 20.26
CA HIS A 96 -15.25 7.65 21.24
C HIS A 96 -14.69 8.05 22.62
N SER A 97 -14.90 9.30 23.04
CA SER A 97 -14.50 9.81 24.37
C SER A 97 -13.00 9.63 24.66
N ASP A 98 -12.18 10.01 23.67
CA ASP A 98 -10.72 9.88 23.62
C ASP A 98 -10.19 8.44 23.61
N ASN A 99 -11.06 7.42 23.55
CA ASN A 99 -10.59 6.04 23.49
C ASN A 99 -10.05 5.72 22.10
N LEU A 100 -8.83 5.21 22.06
CA LEU A 100 -8.23 4.74 20.82
C LEU A 100 -9.00 3.51 20.30
N VAL A 101 -9.03 3.33 18.99
CA VAL A 101 -9.61 2.13 18.39
C VAL A 101 -8.89 0.88 18.91
N TRP A 102 -9.66 -0.16 19.21
CA TRP A 102 -9.10 -1.43 19.69
C TRP A 102 -8.18 -2.04 18.62
N ASN A 103 -6.97 -2.43 19.00
CA ASN A 103 -6.03 -3.10 18.13
C ASN A 103 -6.07 -4.60 18.40
N GLU A 104 -6.93 -5.31 17.66
CA GLU A 104 -7.27 -6.69 17.99
C GLU A 104 -6.41 -7.73 17.27
N LEU A 105 -5.94 -8.71 18.04
CA LEU A 105 -5.17 -9.87 17.59
C LEU A 105 -6.05 -11.11 17.35
N SER A 106 -7.28 -10.94 16.88
CA SER A 106 -8.20 -12.06 16.62
C SER A 106 -8.76 -11.99 15.21
N SER A 107 -8.93 -13.17 14.58
CA SER A 107 -9.51 -13.29 13.24
C SER A 107 -10.96 -12.81 13.19
N ASP A 108 -11.66 -12.86 14.33
CA ASP A 108 -13.09 -12.60 14.46
C ASP A 108 -13.42 -11.32 15.22
N GLY A 109 -12.39 -10.51 15.46
CA GLY A 109 -12.43 -9.33 16.28
C GLY A 109 -13.16 -8.12 15.71
N ALA A 110 -13.35 -7.12 16.55
CA ALA A 110 -13.97 -5.83 16.27
C ALA A 110 -12.98 -4.66 16.47
N GLY A 111 -11.73 -4.84 16.03
CA GLY A 111 -10.67 -3.82 16.09
C GLY A 111 -10.60 -2.87 14.89
N TRP A 112 -9.51 -2.12 14.79
CA TRP A 112 -9.27 -1.17 13.69
C TRP A 112 -9.33 -1.83 12.31
N VAL A 113 -8.81 -3.06 12.22
CA VAL A 113 -9.00 -3.99 11.12
C VAL A 113 -9.05 -5.42 11.67
N ARG A 114 -10.02 -6.19 11.22
CA ARG A 114 -10.19 -7.62 11.53
C ARG A 114 -9.36 -8.48 10.58
N GLY A 115 -9.11 -9.71 10.99
CA GLY A 115 -8.69 -10.78 10.09
C GLY A 115 -7.18 -10.97 10.01
N VAL A 116 -6.80 -12.16 9.53
CA VAL A 116 -5.42 -12.57 9.33
C VAL A 116 -5.14 -12.59 7.84
N LEU A 117 -4.08 -11.93 7.41
CA LEU A 117 -3.53 -12.04 6.07
C LEU A 117 -2.43 -13.10 6.08
N ASP A 118 -2.36 -13.86 5.00
CA ASP A 118 -1.39 -14.93 4.80
C ASP A 118 -1.13 -15.10 3.29
N TYR A 119 -0.70 -16.28 2.87
CA TYR A 119 -0.57 -16.65 1.46
C TYR A 119 -1.50 -17.79 1.03
N ASN A 120 -2.49 -18.15 1.86
CA ASN A 120 -3.51 -19.14 1.53
C ASN A 120 -4.54 -18.54 0.56
N PRO A 121 -4.68 -19.07 -0.67
CA PRO A 121 -5.62 -18.52 -1.65
C PRO A 121 -7.10 -18.73 -1.27
N GLY A 122 -7.41 -19.61 -0.31
CA GLY A 122 -8.76 -19.81 0.22
C GLY A 122 -9.14 -18.81 1.32
N ASN A 123 -8.18 -18.05 1.86
CA ASN A 123 -8.46 -17.04 2.88
C ASN A 123 -8.96 -15.74 2.23
N SER A 124 -10.23 -15.42 2.46
CA SER A 124 -10.90 -14.25 1.86
C SER A 124 -10.39 -12.92 2.41
N HIS A 125 -9.81 -12.89 3.62
CA HIS A 125 -9.21 -11.68 4.20
C HIS A 125 -8.04 -11.15 3.37
N ASN A 126 -7.38 -12.02 2.60
CA ASN A 126 -6.32 -11.60 1.71
C ASN A 126 -6.80 -10.62 0.64
N THR A 127 -8.01 -10.80 0.09
CA THR A 127 -8.39 -10.16 -1.19
C THR A 127 -9.69 -9.35 -1.15
N ASN A 128 -10.48 -9.45 -0.06
CA ASN A 128 -11.79 -8.81 0.02
C ASN A 128 -11.70 -7.33 0.45
N LEU A 129 -11.76 -6.42 -0.54
CA LEU A 129 -11.79 -4.98 -0.29
C LEU A 129 -13.10 -4.46 0.32
N ALA A 130 -14.20 -5.22 0.26
CA ALA A 130 -15.47 -4.80 0.86
C ALA A 130 -15.37 -4.79 2.38
N ASN A 131 -14.59 -5.70 2.95
CA ASN A 131 -14.31 -5.78 4.38
C ASN A 131 -13.72 -4.47 4.93
N LEU A 132 -12.83 -3.82 4.19
CA LEU A 132 -12.25 -2.52 4.61
C LEU A 132 -13.23 -1.35 4.56
N ARG A 133 -14.45 -1.56 4.05
CA ARG A 133 -15.55 -0.56 4.07
C ARG A 133 -16.65 -0.92 5.06
N ASP A 134 -16.57 -2.07 5.71
CA ASP A 134 -17.55 -2.54 6.68
C ASP A 134 -17.08 -2.18 8.10
N PRO A 135 -17.81 -1.32 8.85
CA PRO A 135 -17.48 -0.97 10.24
C PRO A 135 -17.50 -2.15 11.23
N ASN A 136 -18.06 -3.29 10.85
CA ASN A 136 -17.97 -4.52 11.63
C ASN A 136 -16.64 -5.25 11.45
N TYR A 137 -15.92 -4.96 10.35
CA TYR A 137 -14.62 -5.53 10.05
C TYR A 137 -13.48 -4.53 10.28
N ALA A 138 -13.65 -3.27 9.88
CA ALA A 138 -12.68 -2.21 10.07
C ALA A 138 -13.33 -1.02 10.76
N LYS A 139 -13.06 -0.81 12.05
CA LYS A 139 -13.71 0.26 12.84
C LYS A 139 -13.40 1.67 12.34
N LEU A 140 -12.32 1.84 11.58
CA LEU A 140 -11.98 3.12 10.94
C LEU A 140 -12.74 3.34 9.62
N ALA A 141 -13.48 2.37 9.10
CA ALA A 141 -14.19 2.48 7.81
C ALA A 141 -15.07 3.75 7.70
N PRO A 142 -15.86 4.17 8.70
CA PRO A 142 -16.66 5.40 8.62
C PRO A 142 -15.83 6.68 8.41
N TYR A 143 -14.56 6.65 8.78
CA TYR A 143 -13.63 7.79 8.73
C TYR A 143 -12.68 7.74 7.53
N THR A 144 -12.77 6.69 6.70
CA THR A 144 -11.87 6.51 5.55
C THR A 144 -12.65 6.58 4.23
N GLN A 145 -12.18 7.43 3.31
CA GLN A 145 -12.83 7.62 2.01
C GLN A 145 -12.36 6.62 0.94
N SER A 146 -11.14 6.10 1.09
CA SER A 146 -10.51 5.21 0.10
C SER A 146 -9.85 4.03 0.78
N VAL A 147 -10.23 2.81 0.39
CA VAL A 147 -9.59 1.57 0.86
C VAL A 147 -8.12 1.47 0.46
N GLY A 148 -7.69 2.24 -0.54
CA GLY A 148 -6.29 2.26 -0.99
C GLY A 148 -5.32 2.74 0.08
N ILE A 149 -5.79 3.44 1.12
CA ILE A 149 -4.93 3.94 2.18
C ILE A 149 -4.41 2.84 3.12
N TYR A 150 -5.04 1.66 3.16
CA TYR A 150 -4.62 0.52 3.99
C TYR A 150 -3.41 -0.24 3.44
N LYS A 151 -2.94 0.11 2.23
CA LYS A 151 -1.83 -0.57 1.55
C LYS A 151 -0.81 0.44 1.02
N CYS A 152 0.45 0.13 1.26
CA CYS A 152 1.60 0.79 0.65
C CYS A 152 1.58 0.55 -0.87
N PRO A 153 1.72 1.60 -1.70
CA PRO A 153 1.81 1.44 -3.16
C PRO A 153 3.07 0.70 -3.61
N GLY A 154 4.06 0.55 -2.73
CA GLY A 154 5.26 -0.25 -2.93
C GLY A 154 5.06 -1.74 -2.65
N ASP A 155 4.01 -2.14 -1.92
CA ASP A 155 3.73 -3.55 -1.63
C ASP A 155 3.16 -4.26 -2.88
N ARG A 156 3.87 -5.30 -3.32
CA ARG A 156 3.52 -6.11 -4.48
C ARG A 156 2.98 -7.49 -4.11
N SER A 157 2.64 -7.72 -2.85
CA SER A 157 2.15 -8.99 -2.35
C SER A 157 0.79 -9.36 -2.94
N TYR A 158 0.64 -10.64 -3.26
CA TYR A 158 -0.56 -11.22 -3.86
C TYR A 158 -0.72 -12.68 -3.41
N VAL A 159 -1.94 -13.21 -3.55
CA VAL A 159 -2.23 -14.64 -3.52
C VAL A 159 -2.61 -15.13 -4.91
N THR A 160 -2.32 -16.39 -5.23
CA THR A 160 -2.69 -16.98 -6.52
C THR A 160 -3.88 -17.91 -6.33
N SER A 161 -5.03 -17.54 -6.88
CA SER A 161 -6.26 -18.35 -6.84
C SER A 161 -6.77 -18.59 -8.26
N ALA A 162 -7.03 -19.85 -8.61
CA ALA A 162 -7.43 -20.28 -9.95
C ALA A 162 -6.52 -19.74 -11.08
N GLY A 163 -5.19 -19.78 -10.89
CA GLY A 163 -4.21 -19.30 -11.87
C GLY A 163 -4.12 -17.77 -12.02
N LYS A 164 -4.93 -17.00 -11.29
CA LYS A 164 -4.90 -15.53 -11.30
C LYS A 164 -4.27 -14.99 -10.02
N ARG A 165 -3.44 -13.95 -10.15
CA ARG A 165 -2.88 -13.20 -9.03
C ARG A 165 -3.88 -12.17 -8.53
N TRP A 166 -4.15 -12.20 -7.24
CA TRP A 166 -5.02 -11.27 -6.54
C TRP A 166 -4.19 -10.48 -5.52
N PRO A 167 -4.05 -9.15 -5.68
CA PRO A 167 -3.30 -8.33 -4.73
C PRO A 167 -3.88 -8.48 -3.31
N ARG A 168 -3.00 -8.55 -2.31
CA ARG A 168 -3.48 -8.54 -0.93
C ARG A 168 -4.00 -7.15 -0.55
N VAL A 169 -4.99 -7.06 0.33
CA VAL A 169 -5.73 -5.80 0.58
C VAL A 169 -5.03 -4.79 1.49
N ARG A 170 -4.07 -5.22 2.32
CA ARG A 170 -3.45 -4.39 3.35
C ARG A 170 -1.94 -4.65 3.42
N SER A 171 -1.20 -3.62 3.83
CA SER A 171 0.21 -3.75 4.25
C SER A 171 0.56 -2.90 5.48
N LEU A 172 -0.40 -2.12 5.99
CA LEU A 172 -0.22 -1.30 7.19
C LEU A 172 -0.63 -2.08 8.43
N SER A 173 0.13 -1.93 9.50
CA SER A 173 -0.16 -2.45 10.83
C SER A 173 -0.16 -1.30 11.84
N LEU A 174 -1.03 -1.38 12.84
CA LEU A 174 -1.13 -0.45 13.96
C LEU A 174 -0.14 -0.87 15.04
N SER A 175 0.58 0.08 15.62
CA SER A 175 1.47 -0.17 16.74
C SER A 175 0.76 -0.92 17.86
N GLN A 176 1.37 -1.96 18.40
CA GLN A 176 0.82 -2.67 19.56
C GLN A 176 0.67 -1.79 20.80
N ALA A 177 1.41 -0.68 20.88
CA ALA A 177 1.24 0.26 21.98
C ALA A 177 -0.07 1.04 21.87
N MET A 178 -0.71 1.07 20.69
CA MET A 178 -1.98 1.77 20.45
C MET A 178 -3.14 0.80 20.70
N ASN A 179 -3.58 0.74 21.96
CA ASN A 179 -4.74 0.01 22.44
C ASN A 179 -4.80 -1.46 22.00
N SER A 180 -3.69 -2.19 22.12
CA SER A 180 -3.60 -3.63 21.89
C SER A 180 -3.56 -4.44 23.19
N ARG A 181 -3.27 -5.74 23.09
CA ARG A 181 -2.87 -6.55 24.24
C ARG A 181 -1.42 -6.22 24.63
N ASP A 182 -1.09 -6.33 25.91
CA ASP A 182 0.29 -6.15 26.41
C ASP A 182 1.09 -7.47 26.28
N ASP A 183 1.35 -7.88 25.03
CA ASP A 183 1.93 -9.19 24.74
C ASP A 183 3.45 -9.14 24.50
N TRP A 184 3.97 -8.13 23.77
CA TRP A 184 5.38 -8.11 23.35
C TRP A 184 6.23 -6.97 23.89
N LEU A 185 5.63 -5.86 24.34
CA LEU A 185 6.42 -4.70 24.83
C LEU A 185 7.42 -5.14 25.91
N SER A 186 6.94 -5.97 26.84
CA SER A 186 7.69 -6.47 27.99
C SER A 186 8.59 -7.69 27.67
N PHE A 187 8.65 -8.16 26.42
CA PHE A 187 9.24 -9.46 26.05
C PHE A 187 10.73 -9.57 26.42
N VAL A 188 11.55 -8.58 26.10
CA VAL A 188 13.00 -8.59 26.39
C VAL A 188 13.31 -8.12 27.81
N THR A 189 12.84 -6.93 28.18
CA THR A 189 13.25 -6.27 29.44
C THR A 189 12.52 -6.80 30.67
N LYS A 190 11.39 -7.49 30.49
CA LYS A 190 10.48 -7.93 31.56
C LYS A 190 9.90 -6.79 32.40
N ALA A 191 10.13 -5.53 32.01
CA ALA A 191 9.54 -4.35 32.61
C ALA A 191 8.15 -4.09 32.04
N LYS A 192 7.32 -3.30 32.74
CA LYS A 192 6.00 -2.91 32.26
C LYS A 192 6.07 -1.62 31.44
N TYR A 193 5.36 -1.59 30.32
CA TYR A 193 5.27 -0.44 29.42
C TYR A 193 3.82 -0.03 29.21
N MET A 194 3.63 1.21 28.81
CA MET A 194 2.31 1.76 28.60
C MET A 194 1.72 1.25 27.28
N VAL A 195 0.61 0.52 27.36
CA VAL A 195 -0.31 0.42 26.22
C VAL A 195 -1.27 1.60 26.32
N PHE A 196 -1.13 2.54 25.40
CA PHE A 196 -1.96 3.72 25.30
C PHE A 196 -3.41 3.29 25.02
N ARG A 197 -4.34 3.64 25.91
CA ARG A 197 -5.77 3.35 25.76
C ARG A 197 -6.51 4.58 25.24
N LYS A 198 -6.00 5.75 25.58
CA LYS A 198 -6.51 7.05 25.16
C LYS A 198 -5.44 7.91 24.49
N THR A 199 -5.87 8.88 23.68
CA THR A 199 -4.98 9.90 23.10
C THR A 199 -4.16 10.63 24.17
N ALA A 200 -4.77 10.90 25.33
CA ALA A 200 -4.12 11.54 26.47
C ALA A 200 -2.95 10.73 27.07
N ASP A 201 -2.97 9.40 26.97
CA ASP A 201 -1.90 8.55 27.51
C ASP A 201 -0.59 8.75 26.72
N ILE A 202 -0.71 9.09 25.43
CA ILE A 202 0.42 9.26 24.50
C ILE A 202 1.26 10.49 24.85
N VAL A 203 0.66 11.49 25.52
CA VAL A 203 1.34 12.74 25.88
C VAL A 203 2.60 12.49 26.71
N GLY A 204 2.61 11.44 27.54
CA GLY A 204 3.78 11.06 28.34
C GLY A 204 4.99 10.60 27.52
N MET A 205 4.76 10.13 26.29
CA MET A 205 5.80 9.77 25.32
C MET A 205 6.17 10.94 24.39
N GLY A 206 5.20 11.82 24.13
CA GLY A 206 5.28 12.84 23.09
C GLY A 206 4.58 12.34 21.82
N THR A 207 3.57 13.08 21.37
CA THR A 207 2.73 12.70 20.22
C THR A 207 3.50 12.67 18.91
N SER A 208 4.58 13.43 18.78
CA SER A 208 5.50 13.40 17.63
C SER A 208 6.53 12.28 17.70
N GLN A 209 6.55 11.46 18.76
CA GLN A 209 7.47 10.32 18.92
C GLN A 209 6.74 8.99 18.85
N ALA A 210 5.52 8.91 19.38
CA ALA A 210 4.73 7.70 19.36
C ALA A 210 4.24 7.38 17.93
N TYR A 211 4.80 6.33 17.30
CA TYR A 211 4.30 5.90 15.99
C TYR A 211 2.94 5.20 16.13
N VAL A 212 2.05 5.45 15.16
CA VAL A 212 0.69 4.90 15.09
C VAL A 212 0.68 3.77 14.07
N PHE A 213 0.75 4.07 12.77
CA PHE A 213 0.82 3.05 11.71
C PHE A 213 2.21 2.89 11.13
N ILE A 214 2.53 1.67 10.73
CA ILE A 214 3.76 1.31 10.03
C ILE A 214 3.46 0.38 8.85
N ASP A 215 4.24 0.50 7.78
CA ASP A 215 4.26 -0.53 6.73
C ASP A 215 4.92 -1.79 7.26
N GLU A 216 4.22 -2.93 7.24
CA GLU A 216 4.79 -4.21 7.64
C GLU A 216 5.23 -5.04 6.42
N HIS A 217 6.32 -5.79 6.59
CA HIS A 217 6.84 -6.67 5.57
C HIS A 217 5.77 -7.71 5.19
N PRO A 218 5.47 -7.89 3.89
CA PRO A 218 4.43 -8.79 3.43
C PRO A 218 4.49 -10.23 3.97
N ASP A 219 5.69 -10.74 4.19
CA ASP A 219 5.90 -12.10 4.70
C ASP A 219 5.81 -12.19 6.24
N SER A 220 5.88 -11.05 6.94
CA SER A 220 5.65 -10.95 8.39
C SER A 220 4.17 -10.77 8.70
N LEU A 221 3.50 -9.99 7.85
CA LEU A 221 2.14 -9.50 8.07
C LEU A 221 1.14 -10.64 8.26
N ASN A 222 0.50 -10.61 9.44
CA ASN A 222 -0.54 -11.54 9.86
C ASN A 222 -1.81 -10.75 10.30
N PHE A 223 -1.87 -10.27 11.53
CA PHE A 223 -2.91 -9.43 12.11
C PHE A 223 -2.71 -7.97 11.75
N GLY A 224 -3.61 -7.11 12.23
CA GLY A 224 -3.52 -5.65 12.10
C GLY A 224 -2.53 -4.99 13.06
N ASP A 225 -1.83 -5.77 13.89
CA ASP A 225 -0.96 -5.28 14.96
C ASP A 225 0.51 -5.42 14.54
N PHE A 226 1.34 -4.46 14.90
CA PHE A 226 2.79 -4.52 14.71
C PHE A 226 3.48 -4.61 16.07
N ALA A 227 4.08 -5.76 16.34
CA ALA A 227 4.72 -6.06 17.60
C ALA A 227 6.19 -5.60 17.65
N VAL A 228 6.55 -4.97 18.78
CA VAL A 228 7.90 -4.48 19.07
C VAL A 228 8.27 -4.85 20.50
N SER A 229 9.39 -5.54 20.72
CA SER A 229 9.90 -5.63 22.10
C SER A 229 10.64 -4.36 22.47
N MET A 230 10.28 -3.79 23.61
CA MET A 230 11.04 -2.69 24.20
C MET A 230 12.43 -3.20 24.60
N ASN A 231 13.42 -2.32 24.54
CA ASN A 231 14.83 -2.66 24.76
C ASN A 231 15.62 -1.62 25.57
N ASP A 232 14.95 -0.71 26.28
CA ASP A 232 15.62 0.24 27.18
C ASP A 232 16.43 -0.50 28.25
N GLY A 233 17.74 -0.24 28.25
CA GLY A 233 18.69 -0.89 29.16
C GLY A 233 18.92 -2.38 28.90
N ALA A 234 18.39 -2.95 27.82
CA ALA A 234 18.65 -4.33 27.45
C ALA A 234 20.08 -4.50 26.91
N ALA A 235 20.71 -5.65 27.21
CA ALA A 235 21.98 -6.00 26.59
C ALA A 235 21.80 -6.10 25.06
N PRO A 236 22.78 -5.65 24.23
CA PRO A 236 22.63 -5.69 22.78
C PRO A 236 22.26 -7.08 22.24
N ALA A 237 22.81 -8.15 22.82
CA ALA A 237 22.52 -9.53 22.41
C ALA A 237 21.07 -9.97 22.63
N ALA A 238 20.31 -9.27 23.49
CA ALA A 238 18.93 -9.59 23.84
C ALA A 238 17.89 -8.91 22.92
N ILE A 239 18.31 -8.18 21.88
CA ILE A 239 17.39 -7.53 20.94
C ILE A 239 16.83 -8.53 19.94
N TYR A 240 15.52 -8.45 19.66
CA TYR A 240 14.80 -9.28 18.71
C TYR A 240 14.09 -8.43 17.67
N ILE A 241 13.88 -9.00 16.48
CA ILE A 241 12.83 -8.54 15.57
C ILE A 241 11.61 -9.42 15.89
N ILE A 242 10.52 -8.81 16.36
CA ILE A 242 9.26 -9.54 16.56
C ILE A 242 8.56 -9.61 15.21
N ASP A 243 8.10 -8.46 14.71
CA ASP A 243 7.58 -8.27 13.35
C ASP A 243 8.57 -7.46 12.49
N TYR A 244 8.56 -7.73 11.19
CA TYR A 244 9.46 -7.07 10.25
C TYR A 244 8.80 -5.83 9.64
N PRO A 245 9.39 -4.64 9.74
CA PRO A 245 8.90 -3.50 8.99
C PRO A 245 9.18 -3.70 7.49
N ALA A 246 8.32 -3.13 6.64
CA ALA A 246 8.49 -3.19 5.21
C ALA A 246 9.69 -2.34 4.78
N SER A 247 10.34 -2.76 3.70
CA SER A 247 11.50 -2.08 3.13
C SER A 247 11.28 -1.63 1.67
N ASN A 248 10.00 -1.47 1.29
CA ASN A 248 9.52 -1.25 -0.08
C ASN A 248 10.05 0.04 -0.74
N HIS A 249 10.50 1.02 0.05
CA HIS A 249 10.97 2.32 -0.43
C HIS A 249 12.49 2.39 -0.51
N ASN A 250 13.11 1.46 -1.25
CA ASN A 250 14.57 1.34 -1.38
C ASN A 250 15.24 1.06 -0.03
N GLY A 251 14.76 0.05 0.69
CA GLY A 251 15.26 -0.30 2.02
C GLY A 251 14.70 0.59 3.14
N ALA A 252 13.55 1.22 2.92
CA ALA A 252 12.87 2.10 3.86
C ALA A 252 11.38 1.76 3.93
N GLY A 253 10.73 2.07 5.06
CA GLY A 253 9.29 1.87 5.31
C GLY A 253 8.61 3.16 5.75
N GLY A 254 7.30 3.28 5.54
CA GLY A 254 6.54 4.41 6.05
C GLY A 254 6.15 4.25 7.51
N LEU A 255 6.22 5.34 8.29
CA LEU A 255 5.63 5.46 9.62
C LEU A 255 4.76 6.71 9.71
N SER A 256 3.74 6.65 10.55
CA SER A 256 2.93 7.79 10.98
C SER A 256 2.97 7.93 12.49
N PHE A 257 2.69 9.12 12.99
CA PHE A 257 2.83 9.46 14.40
C PHE A 257 1.56 10.09 14.95
N ALA A 258 1.42 10.07 16.28
CA ALA A 258 0.18 10.47 16.96
C ALA A 258 -0.16 11.97 16.83
N ASP A 259 0.78 12.82 16.42
CA ASP A 259 0.52 14.22 16.05
C ASP A 259 0.00 14.40 14.60
N GLY A 260 -0.15 13.30 13.85
CA GLY A 260 -0.65 13.28 12.48
C GLY A 260 0.41 13.40 11.39
N HIS A 261 1.69 13.56 11.71
CA HIS A 261 2.74 13.51 10.69
C HIS A 261 3.05 12.08 10.24
N ALA A 262 3.73 11.97 9.10
CA ALA A 262 4.22 10.69 8.58
C ALA A 262 5.54 10.92 7.85
N GLU A 263 6.39 9.89 7.89
CA GLU A 263 7.72 9.91 7.29
C GLU A 263 8.04 8.58 6.60
N VAL A 264 9.09 8.59 5.77
CA VAL A 264 9.72 7.36 5.28
C VAL A 264 11.02 7.19 6.03
N HIS A 265 11.09 6.16 6.87
CA HIS A 265 12.26 5.85 7.68
C HIS A 265 13.18 4.84 6.98
N LYS A 266 14.46 5.18 6.89
CA LYS A 266 15.48 4.36 6.23
C LYS A 266 16.08 3.36 7.21
N TRP A 267 15.78 2.08 7.02
CA TRP A 267 16.38 1.00 7.79
C TRP A 267 17.88 0.88 7.48
N VAL A 268 18.68 0.78 8.52
CA VAL A 268 20.15 0.74 8.44
C VAL A 268 20.73 -0.64 8.67
N ASP A 269 19.98 -1.56 9.29
CA ASP A 269 20.42 -2.93 9.53
C ASP A 269 19.96 -3.87 8.40
N SER A 270 20.90 -4.63 7.84
CA SER A 270 20.60 -5.59 6.76
C SER A 270 19.72 -6.76 7.22
N ARG A 271 19.61 -6.97 8.54
CA ARG A 271 18.68 -7.96 9.11
C ARG A 271 17.23 -7.47 9.04
N THR A 272 16.99 -6.17 9.01
CA THR A 272 15.67 -5.55 8.87
C THR A 272 15.22 -5.51 7.41
N VAL A 273 16.15 -5.23 6.49
CA VAL A 273 15.86 -5.14 5.04
C VAL A 273 15.83 -6.53 4.40
N LYS A 274 14.65 -7.16 4.39
CA LYS A 274 14.41 -8.46 3.76
C LYS A 274 13.68 -8.36 2.41
N PRO A 275 13.98 -9.25 1.45
CA PRO A 275 13.20 -9.37 0.22
C PRO A 275 11.88 -10.11 0.47
N ILE A 276 10.86 -9.79 -0.33
CA ILE A 276 9.58 -10.51 -0.33
C ILE A 276 9.76 -11.86 -1.02
N THR A 277 9.37 -12.93 -0.34
CA THR A 277 9.45 -14.32 -0.79
C THR A 277 8.08 -14.94 -1.08
N PHE A 278 6.99 -14.21 -0.81
CA PHE A 278 5.60 -14.65 -1.00
C PHE A 278 5.22 -15.87 -0.15
N LYS A 279 5.84 -15.98 1.03
CA LYS A 279 5.61 -17.02 2.01
C LYS A 279 5.75 -16.41 3.40
N SER A 280 5.03 -16.92 4.39
CA SER A 280 5.20 -16.46 5.77
C SER A 280 6.65 -16.68 6.22
N MET A 281 7.22 -15.69 6.90
CA MET A 281 8.58 -15.72 7.42
C MET A 281 8.62 -16.01 8.92
N PRO A 282 9.75 -16.51 9.46
CA PRO A 282 9.92 -16.64 10.90
C PRO A 282 9.87 -15.29 11.60
N LEU A 283 9.05 -15.21 12.65
CA LEU A 283 8.94 -14.06 13.56
C LEU A 283 9.68 -14.34 14.86
N VAL A 284 9.85 -13.33 15.70
CA VAL A 284 10.54 -13.46 17.00
C VAL A 284 11.97 -13.98 16.82
N VAL A 285 12.74 -13.30 15.95
CA VAL A 285 14.11 -13.71 15.62
C VAL A 285 15.14 -12.91 16.43
N PRO A 286 16.19 -13.56 16.97
CA PRO A 286 17.30 -12.86 17.58
C PRO A 286 17.97 -11.90 16.59
N SER A 287 18.16 -10.65 17.01
CA SER A 287 18.71 -9.57 16.18
C SER A 287 19.58 -8.65 17.03
N GLY A 288 20.58 -9.25 17.70
CA GLY A 288 21.39 -8.56 18.68
C GLY A 288 22.05 -7.28 18.12
N GLY A 289 21.92 -6.16 18.83
CA GLY A 289 22.46 -4.86 18.44
C GLY A 289 21.78 -4.23 17.22
N ASN A 290 20.60 -4.71 16.80
CA ASN A 290 19.89 -4.13 15.66
C ASN A 290 19.39 -2.71 15.99
N ARG A 291 19.97 -1.73 15.29
CA ARG A 291 19.68 -0.31 15.48
C ARG A 291 18.27 0.09 15.05
N ASP A 292 17.69 -0.61 14.08
CA ASP A 292 16.31 -0.36 13.65
C ASP A 292 15.33 -0.80 14.74
N MET A 293 15.60 -1.90 15.45
CA MET A 293 14.75 -2.35 16.56
C MET A 293 14.88 -1.46 17.79
N MET A 294 16.04 -0.84 18.01
CA MET A 294 16.20 0.22 19.03
C MET A 294 15.35 1.43 18.65
N TYR A 295 15.42 1.88 17.40
CA TYR A 295 14.56 2.96 16.90
C TYR A 295 13.08 2.65 17.09
N MET A 296 12.64 1.45 16.72
CA MET A 296 11.24 1.04 16.91
C MET A 296 10.84 1.02 18.38
N SER A 297 11.69 0.54 19.28
CA SER A 297 11.45 0.58 20.73
C SER A 297 11.29 2.02 21.22
N ASP A 298 12.18 2.92 20.84
CA ASP A 298 12.16 4.33 21.26
C ASP A 298 10.88 5.07 20.81
N HIS A 299 10.24 4.61 19.72
CA HIS A 299 9.02 5.20 19.15
C HIS A 299 7.75 4.40 19.44
N ALA A 300 7.84 3.22 20.08
CA ALA A 300 6.69 2.37 20.37
C ALA A 300 5.95 2.79 21.65
N SER A 301 6.64 2.87 22.79
CA SER A 301 6.01 3.06 24.10
C SER A 301 6.97 3.66 25.11
N VAL A 302 6.46 3.97 26.31
CA VAL A 302 7.24 4.42 27.47
C VAL A 302 7.07 3.47 28.64
N ARG A 303 8.13 3.34 29.44
CA ARG A 303 8.13 2.51 30.64
C ARG A 303 7.20 3.09 31.70
N MET A 304 6.40 2.23 32.33
CA MET A 304 5.58 2.63 33.48
C MET A 304 6.48 2.79 34.71
N LYS A 305 6.26 3.88 35.47
CA LYS A 305 6.94 4.12 36.74
C LYS A 305 6.38 3.25 37.85
#